data_AF-A0A2V6NPI7-F1
#
_entry.id   AF-A0A2V6NPI7-F1
#
_cell.length_a   1.000
_cell.length_b   1.000
_cell.length_c   1.000
_cell.angle_alpha   90.00
_cell.angle_beta   90.00
_cell.angle_gamma   90.00
#
_symmetry.space_group_name_H-M   'P 1'
#
loop_
_entity.id
_entity.type
_entity.pdbx_description
1 polymer ?
#
loop_
_entity_poly.entity_id
_entity_poly.type
_entity_poly.pdbx_seq_one_letter_code
_entity_poly.pdbx_strand_id
1 'polypeptide(L)'
;MSKAVKSKTDARTRRGLGSIIRSEFSLIIGLLTAGIFLWAGSGLVENIEHPGAMGVVFLWLFIAVLWSAISVVRHADYLAIKCGEPYGTLILTLSAITIEVMMISAAMLHGKNNPTLARDMMFAVIMIALNGLIGLSLVLGGLRHREQHYNLQGVNSYLNTIMALGVLGMVLPNFTTSMSGPRLSTMQEVFLAITSIGLYAIFLLIQTTRHSEYFMESKGATHASEHHAGPMHSTVYHA
;
A
#
# COMPACT_ATOMS: atom_id res chain seq x y z
N MET A 1 6.27 -52.58 -8.70
CA MET A 1 6.43 -51.14 -8.33
C MET A 1 5.64 -50.18 -9.25
N SER A 2 4.39 -50.47 -9.65
CA SER A 2 3.68 -49.67 -10.69
C SER A 2 2.41 -48.95 -10.21
N LYS A 3 1.80 -49.34 -9.07
CA LYS A 3 0.58 -48.68 -8.55
C LYS A 3 0.84 -47.46 -7.65
N ALA A 4 2.00 -47.37 -6.99
CA ALA A 4 2.30 -46.31 -6.03
C ALA A 4 2.67 -44.96 -6.69
N VAL A 5 3.21 -44.98 -7.91
CA VAL A 5 3.58 -43.76 -8.64
C VAL A 5 2.35 -43.09 -9.26
N LYS A 6 1.37 -43.87 -9.73
CA LYS A 6 0.13 -43.35 -10.32
C LYS A 6 -0.76 -42.63 -9.29
N SER A 7 -0.73 -43.07 -8.03
CA SER A 7 -1.49 -42.45 -6.93
C SER A 7 -0.94 -41.07 -6.50
N LYS A 8 0.38 -40.83 -6.59
CA LYS A 8 0.97 -39.54 -6.23
C LYS A 8 0.79 -38.47 -7.31
N THR A 9 0.68 -38.86 -8.58
CA THR A 9 0.47 -37.93 -9.69
C THR A 9 -0.97 -37.39 -9.73
N ASP A 10 -1.96 -38.22 -9.40
CA ASP A 10 -3.38 -37.78 -9.36
C ASP A 10 -3.73 -36.93 -8.12
N ALA A 11 -2.95 -37.02 -7.04
CA ALA A 11 -3.17 -36.25 -5.81
C ALA A 11 -2.69 -34.80 -5.88
N ARG A 12 -1.78 -34.47 -6.83
CA ARG A 12 -1.24 -33.11 -6.97
C ARG A 12 -2.15 -32.20 -7.81
N THR A 13 -2.89 -32.78 -8.75
CA THR A 13 -3.75 -32.03 -9.69
C THR A 13 -5.10 -31.63 -9.08
N ARG A 14 -5.60 -32.35 -8.05
CA ARG A 14 -6.86 -32.01 -7.35
C ARG A 14 -6.77 -30.86 -6.33
N ARG A 15 -5.59 -30.28 -6.09
CA ARG A 15 -5.44 -29.04 -5.30
C ARG A 15 -5.58 -27.75 -6.12
N GLY A 16 -5.76 -27.87 -7.44
CA GLY A 16 -5.48 -26.79 -8.39
C GLY A 16 -6.58 -25.76 -8.64
N LEU A 17 -7.84 -25.97 -8.25
CA LEU A 17 -8.90 -24.99 -8.53
C LEU A 17 -9.54 -24.42 -7.26
N GLY A 18 -9.89 -25.29 -6.30
CA GLY A 18 -10.53 -24.85 -5.06
C GLY A 18 -9.60 -24.06 -4.12
N SER A 19 -8.29 -24.28 -4.18
CA SER A 19 -7.33 -23.46 -3.41
C SER A 19 -7.07 -22.11 -4.08
N ILE A 20 -7.04 -22.06 -5.41
CA ILE A 20 -6.89 -20.82 -6.20
C ILE A 20 -8.14 -19.95 -6.04
N ILE A 21 -9.34 -20.54 -6.15
CA ILE A 21 -10.61 -19.83 -5.92
C ILE A 21 -10.73 -19.32 -4.48
N ARG A 22 -10.19 -20.06 -3.50
CA ARG A 22 -10.14 -19.60 -2.11
C ARG A 22 -9.07 -18.52 -1.88
N SER A 23 -7.94 -18.56 -2.59
CA SER A 23 -6.88 -17.54 -2.46
C SER A 23 -7.22 -16.25 -3.22
N GLU A 24 -7.94 -16.35 -4.33
CA GLU A 24 -8.34 -15.22 -5.19
C GLU A 24 -9.80 -14.80 -4.97
N PHE A 25 -10.43 -15.28 -3.90
CA PHE A 25 -11.84 -14.99 -3.59
C PHE A 25 -12.13 -13.49 -3.56
N SER A 26 -11.17 -12.69 -3.07
CA SER A 26 -11.26 -11.24 -3.06
C SER A 26 -11.35 -10.63 -4.46
N LEU A 27 -10.59 -11.15 -5.42
CA LEU A 27 -10.59 -10.68 -6.81
C LEU A 27 -11.91 -11.05 -7.49
N ILE A 28 -12.42 -12.25 -7.22
CA ILE A 28 -13.73 -12.70 -7.71
C ILE A 28 -14.86 -11.81 -7.17
N ILE A 29 -14.85 -11.47 -5.87
CA ILE A 29 -15.84 -10.55 -5.30
C ILE A 29 -15.76 -9.18 -5.97
N GLY A 30 -14.56 -8.64 -6.18
CA GLY A 30 -14.36 -7.36 -6.86
C GLY A 30 -14.90 -7.38 -8.28
N LEU A 31 -14.57 -8.41 -9.06
CA LEU A 31 -15.06 -8.59 -10.44
C LEU A 31 -16.57 -8.80 -10.51
N LEU A 32 -17.14 -9.59 -9.60
CA LEU A 32 -18.60 -9.78 -9.54
C LEU A 32 -19.31 -8.47 -9.19
N THR A 33 -18.79 -7.74 -8.21
CA THR A 33 -19.38 -6.44 -7.81
C THR A 33 -19.30 -5.45 -8.97
N ALA A 34 -18.15 -5.36 -9.65
CA ALA A 34 -17.99 -4.53 -10.85
C ALA A 34 -18.94 -4.98 -11.97
N GLY A 35 -19.05 -6.29 -12.23
CA GLY A 35 -19.94 -6.85 -13.24
C GLY A 35 -21.41 -6.57 -12.95
N ILE A 36 -21.84 -6.65 -11.70
CA ILE A 36 -23.21 -6.32 -11.28
C ILE A 36 -23.49 -4.84 -11.53
N PHE A 37 -22.56 -3.94 -11.20
CA PHE A 37 -22.71 -2.51 -11.45
C PHE A 37 -22.72 -2.16 -12.94
N LEU A 38 -21.86 -2.81 -13.74
CA LEU A 38 -21.84 -2.61 -15.19
C LEU A 38 -23.12 -3.14 -15.86
N TRP A 39 -23.67 -4.26 -15.36
CA TRP A 39 -24.89 -4.85 -15.90
C TRP A 39 -26.16 -4.10 -15.46
N ALA A 40 -26.25 -3.73 -14.19
CA ALA A 40 -27.42 -3.03 -13.64
C ALA A 40 -27.44 -1.52 -13.93
N GLY A 41 -26.31 -0.96 -14.40
CA GLY A 41 -26.21 0.44 -14.81
C GLY A 41 -26.50 1.43 -13.68
N SER A 42 -27.13 2.57 -14.03
CA SER A 42 -27.52 3.59 -13.07
C SER A 42 -28.66 3.14 -12.15
N GLY A 43 -29.45 2.12 -12.51
CA GLY A 43 -30.67 1.74 -11.75
C GLY A 43 -30.42 1.30 -10.29
N LEU A 44 -29.22 0.81 -9.97
CA LEU A 44 -28.82 0.52 -8.58
C LEU A 44 -28.53 1.79 -7.76
N VAL A 45 -28.09 2.84 -8.45
CA VAL A 45 -27.70 4.14 -7.86
C VAL A 45 -28.85 5.14 -7.93
N GLU A 46 -29.75 5.02 -8.91
CA GLU A 46 -30.82 5.97 -9.25
C GLU A 46 -32.09 5.78 -8.41
N ASN A 47 -32.19 4.65 -7.67
CA ASN A 47 -33.15 4.47 -6.56
C ASN A 47 -32.77 5.32 -5.31
N ILE A 48 -32.46 6.60 -5.53
CA ILE A 48 -32.01 7.57 -4.50
C ILE A 48 -33.15 7.99 -3.56
N GLU A 49 -34.40 7.68 -3.90
CA GLU A 49 -35.58 8.06 -3.09
C GLU A 49 -35.70 7.30 -1.76
N HIS A 50 -34.90 6.24 -1.54
CA HIS A 50 -34.89 5.47 -0.31
C HIS A 50 -33.51 5.50 0.40
N PRO A 51 -33.35 6.28 1.49
CA PRO A 51 -32.08 6.39 2.22
C PRO A 51 -31.49 5.05 2.67
N GLY A 52 -32.34 4.04 2.93
CA GLY A 52 -31.91 2.70 3.33
C GLY A 52 -31.20 1.92 2.21
N ALA A 53 -31.68 2.02 0.97
CA ALA A 53 -31.08 1.32 -0.17
C ALA A 53 -29.68 1.86 -0.47
N MET A 54 -29.51 3.19 -0.40
CA MET A 54 -28.21 3.85 -0.56
C MET A 54 -27.20 3.40 0.50
N GLY A 55 -27.63 3.31 1.77
CA GLY A 55 -26.77 2.83 2.86
C GLY A 55 -26.27 1.41 2.65
N VAL A 56 -27.14 0.52 2.15
CA VAL A 56 -26.78 -0.88 1.86
C VAL A 56 -25.78 -0.95 0.70
N VAL A 57 -26.02 -0.22 -0.39
CA VAL A 57 -25.11 -0.18 -1.54
C VAL A 57 -23.75 0.40 -1.14
N PHE A 58 -23.73 1.49 -0.37
CA PHE A 58 -22.49 2.08 0.14
C PHE A 58 -21.71 1.08 1.01
N LEU A 59 -22.37 0.45 1.98
CA LEU A 59 -21.72 -0.51 2.87
C LEU A 59 -21.16 -1.71 2.10
N TRP A 60 -21.91 -2.21 1.12
CA TRP A 60 -21.46 -3.29 0.27
C TRP A 60 -20.20 -2.91 -0.52
N LEU A 61 -20.22 -1.77 -1.23
CA LEU A 61 -19.05 -1.29 -1.97
C LEU A 61 -17.85 -1.04 -1.05
N PHE A 62 -18.09 -0.45 0.11
CA PHE A 62 -17.06 -0.18 1.11
C PHE A 62 -16.39 -1.48 1.58
N ILE A 63 -17.17 -2.49 1.94
CA ILE A 63 -16.64 -3.80 2.35
C ILE A 63 -15.89 -4.47 1.19
N ALA A 64 -16.42 -4.42 -0.03
CA ALA A 64 -15.78 -5.03 -1.20
C ALA A 64 -14.41 -4.39 -1.50
N VAL A 65 -14.31 -3.05 -1.47
CA VAL A 65 -13.06 -2.32 -1.65
C VAL A 65 -12.09 -2.60 -0.52
N LEU A 66 -12.54 -2.57 0.73
CA LEU A 66 -11.69 -2.82 1.90
C LEU A 66 -11.12 -4.25 1.88
N TRP A 67 -11.96 -5.23 1.56
CA TRP A 67 -11.54 -6.62 1.42
C TRP A 67 -10.52 -6.80 0.30
N SER A 68 -10.73 -6.13 -0.85
CA SER A 68 -9.77 -6.09 -1.96
C SER A 68 -8.43 -5.51 -1.56
N ALA A 69 -8.42 -4.35 -0.89
CA ALA A 69 -7.20 -3.70 -0.43
C ALA A 69 -6.41 -4.61 0.54
N ILE A 70 -7.08 -5.22 1.52
CA ILE A 70 -6.44 -6.16 2.46
C ILE A 70 -5.85 -7.37 1.71
N SER A 71 -6.58 -7.91 0.74
CA SER A 71 -6.08 -9.03 -0.07
C SER A 71 -4.80 -8.64 -0.83
N VAL A 72 -4.76 -7.48 -1.47
CA VAL A 72 -3.58 -7.00 -2.21
C VAL A 72 -2.38 -6.85 -1.27
N VAL A 73 -2.56 -6.28 -0.08
CA VAL A 73 -1.49 -6.14 0.92
C VAL A 73 -0.96 -7.49 1.39
N ARG A 74 -1.82 -8.50 1.59
CA ARG A 74 -1.38 -9.86 1.95
C ARG A 74 -0.53 -10.52 0.85
N HIS A 75 -0.85 -10.28 -0.41
CA HIS A 75 -0.05 -10.78 -1.53
C HIS A 75 1.29 -10.04 -1.62
N ALA A 76 1.28 -8.72 -1.42
CA ALA A 76 2.49 -7.93 -1.38
C ALA A 76 3.42 -8.37 -0.24
N ASP A 77 2.88 -8.71 0.93
CA ASP A 77 3.63 -9.24 2.08
C ASP A 77 4.30 -10.59 1.76
N TYR A 78 3.55 -11.54 1.17
CA TYR A 78 4.13 -12.80 0.73
C TYR A 78 5.25 -12.61 -0.30
N LEU A 79 5.05 -11.69 -1.24
CA LEU A 79 6.06 -11.36 -2.24
C LEU A 79 7.27 -10.66 -1.59
N ALA A 80 7.04 -9.82 -0.58
CA ALA A 80 8.07 -9.14 0.16
C ALA A 80 9.01 -10.11 0.88
N ILE A 81 8.44 -11.11 1.56
CA ILE A 81 9.20 -12.18 2.22
C ILE A 81 10.04 -12.96 1.19
N LYS A 82 9.49 -13.25 0.02
CA LYS A 82 10.19 -13.99 -1.04
C LYS A 82 11.33 -13.18 -1.67
N CYS A 83 11.17 -11.87 -1.79
CA CYS A 83 12.16 -10.98 -2.38
C CYS A 83 13.27 -10.57 -1.40
N GLY A 84 13.01 -10.61 -0.08
CA GLY A 84 13.95 -10.21 0.95
C GLY A 84 14.24 -8.70 0.95
N GLU A 85 14.95 -8.22 1.97
CA GLU A 85 15.32 -6.80 2.07
C GLU A 85 16.45 -6.43 1.09
N PRO A 86 16.43 -5.21 0.48
CA PRO A 86 15.49 -4.10 0.69
C PRO A 86 14.23 -4.13 -0.19
N TYR A 87 14.17 -5.07 -1.16
CA TYR A 87 13.07 -5.14 -2.13
C TYR A 87 11.72 -5.47 -1.51
N GLY A 88 11.68 -6.25 -0.44
CA GLY A 88 10.44 -6.61 0.23
C GLY A 88 9.71 -5.40 0.81
N THR A 89 10.43 -4.54 1.53
CA THR A 89 9.90 -3.28 2.05
C THR A 89 9.40 -2.36 0.93
N LEU A 90 10.12 -2.32 -0.20
CA LEU A 90 9.69 -1.57 -1.39
C LEU A 90 8.39 -2.11 -1.99
N ILE A 91 8.26 -3.43 -2.13
CA ILE A 91 7.06 -4.06 -2.67
C ILE A 91 5.86 -3.77 -1.76
N LEU A 92 6.02 -3.89 -0.44
CA LEU A 92 4.95 -3.62 0.52
C LEU A 92 4.49 -2.15 0.47
N THR A 93 5.44 -1.22 0.50
CA THR A 93 5.16 0.22 0.48
C THR A 93 4.58 0.66 -0.86
N LEU A 94 5.14 0.22 -1.99
CA LEU A 94 4.63 0.53 -3.32
C LEU A 94 3.22 -0.03 -3.54
N SER A 95 2.93 -1.22 -3.01
CA SER A 95 1.60 -1.82 -3.08
C SER A 95 0.56 -0.95 -2.37
N ALA A 96 0.83 -0.53 -1.13
CA ALA A 96 -0.08 0.33 -0.37
C ALA A 96 -0.32 1.67 -1.08
N ILE A 97 0.75 2.33 -1.54
CA ILE A 97 0.65 3.63 -2.23
C ILE A 97 -0.06 3.50 -3.59
N THR A 98 0.09 2.37 -4.30
CA THR A 98 -0.62 2.16 -5.57
C THR A 98 -2.13 2.09 -5.36
N ILE A 99 -2.61 1.39 -4.33
CA ILE A 99 -4.05 1.34 -4.00
C ILE A 99 -4.57 2.75 -3.74
N GLU A 100 -3.82 3.54 -2.99
CA GLU A 100 -4.16 4.92 -2.67
C GLU A 100 -4.23 5.82 -3.91
N VAL A 101 -3.20 5.84 -4.76
CA VAL A 101 -3.19 6.62 -6.01
C VAL A 101 -4.35 6.22 -6.93
N MET A 102 -4.70 4.93 -6.99
CA MET A 102 -5.85 4.45 -7.76
C MET A 102 -7.17 4.97 -7.18
N MET A 103 -7.37 4.95 -5.87
CA MET A 103 -8.58 5.48 -5.23
C MET A 103 -8.72 7.00 -5.45
N ILE A 104 -7.63 7.76 -5.31
CA ILE A 104 -7.61 9.20 -5.57
C ILE A 104 -7.94 9.49 -7.04
N SER A 105 -7.31 8.76 -7.96
CA SER A 105 -7.55 8.91 -9.40
C SER A 105 -8.99 8.57 -9.77
N ALA A 106 -9.54 7.49 -9.22
CA ALA A 106 -10.94 7.10 -9.44
C ALA A 106 -11.91 8.18 -8.94
N ALA A 107 -11.66 8.77 -7.76
CA ALA A 107 -12.45 9.86 -7.21
C ALA A 107 -12.37 11.13 -8.08
N MET A 108 -11.21 11.42 -8.68
CA MET A 108 -11.02 12.59 -9.56
C MET A 108 -11.64 12.39 -10.95
N LEU A 109 -11.64 11.17 -11.49
CA LEU A 109 -12.23 10.87 -12.80
C LEU A 109 -13.76 10.83 -12.79
N HIS A 110 -14.37 10.34 -11.70
CA HIS A 110 -15.83 10.14 -11.61
C HIS A 110 -16.53 11.18 -10.74
N GLY A 111 -15.78 11.97 -9.96
CA GLY A 111 -16.31 13.11 -9.20
C GLY A 111 -16.34 14.40 -10.02
N LYS A 112 -16.95 15.45 -9.47
CA LYS A 112 -16.68 16.82 -9.96
C LYS A 112 -15.18 17.05 -9.82
N ASN A 113 -14.49 17.36 -10.92
CA ASN A 113 -13.05 17.57 -10.92
C ASN A 113 -12.67 18.66 -9.90
N ASN A 114 -12.23 18.21 -8.73
CA ASN A 114 -11.92 19.06 -7.60
C ASN A 114 -10.47 18.79 -7.17
N PRO A 115 -9.48 19.46 -7.77
CA PRO A 115 -8.08 19.23 -7.47
C PRO A 115 -7.71 19.48 -6.00
N THR A 116 -8.55 20.22 -5.24
CA THR A 116 -8.35 20.39 -3.79
C THR A 116 -8.53 19.08 -3.03
N LEU A 117 -9.44 18.20 -3.45
CA LEU A 117 -9.67 16.90 -2.80
C LEU A 117 -8.45 15.99 -2.91
N ALA A 118 -7.79 15.95 -4.07
CA ALA A 118 -6.55 15.18 -4.25
C ALA A 118 -5.41 15.73 -3.38
N ARG A 119 -5.26 17.05 -3.32
CA ARG A 119 -4.26 17.72 -2.48
C ARG A 119 -4.51 17.46 -0.99
N ASP A 120 -5.76 17.58 -0.54
CA ASP A 120 -6.12 17.41 0.86
C ASP A 120 -5.94 15.94 1.31
N MET A 121 -6.22 14.97 0.43
CA MET A 121 -5.87 13.57 0.67
C MET A 121 -4.36 13.36 0.82
N MET A 122 -3.54 13.93 -0.07
CA MET A 122 -2.07 13.81 0.06
C MET A 122 -1.54 14.45 1.36
N PHE A 123 -2.13 15.57 1.81
CA PHE A 123 -1.78 16.16 3.11
C PHE A 123 -2.15 15.22 4.26
N ALA A 124 -3.35 14.61 4.20
CA ALA A 124 -3.78 13.64 5.19
C ALA A 124 -2.83 12.43 5.27
N VAL A 125 -2.39 11.90 4.13
CA VAL A 125 -1.43 10.78 4.06
C VAL A 125 -0.12 11.10 4.76
N ILE A 126 0.47 12.26 4.44
CA ILE A 126 1.72 12.70 5.05
C ILE A 126 1.54 12.90 6.56
N MET A 127 0.43 13.51 6.99
CA MET A 127 0.14 13.74 8.40
C MET A 127 -0.06 12.44 9.17
N ILE A 128 -0.82 11.50 8.61
CA ILE A 128 -1.08 10.18 9.21
C ILE A 128 0.22 9.38 9.27
N ALA A 129 1.04 9.38 8.22
CA ALA A 129 2.29 8.64 8.22
C ALA A 129 3.31 9.23 9.23
N LEU A 130 3.57 10.55 9.15
CA LEU A 130 4.63 11.19 9.94
C LEU A 130 4.26 11.44 11.39
N ASN A 131 3.01 11.79 11.69
CA ASN A 131 2.58 12.11 13.06
C ASN A 131 1.80 10.94 13.68
N GLY A 132 0.90 10.35 12.91
CA GLY A 132 0.06 9.24 13.38
C GLY A 132 0.86 7.97 13.61
N LEU A 133 1.36 7.36 12.53
CA LEU A 133 1.98 6.04 12.56
C LEU A 133 3.35 6.06 13.26
N ILE A 134 4.21 7.03 12.93
CA ILE A 134 5.51 7.16 13.61
C ILE A 134 5.32 7.56 15.09
N GLY A 135 4.42 8.50 15.39
CA GLY A 135 4.16 8.90 16.78
C GLY A 135 3.63 7.74 17.63
N LEU A 136 2.67 6.99 17.08
CA LEU A 136 2.09 5.83 17.76
C LEU A 136 3.11 4.70 17.95
N SER A 137 3.97 4.43 16.96
CA SER A 137 5.00 3.39 17.07
C SER A 137 6.06 3.73 18.12
N LEU A 138 6.43 5.00 18.26
CA LEU A 138 7.33 5.47 19.31
C LEU A 138 6.68 5.38 20.70
N VAL A 139 5.42 5.79 20.85
CA VAL A 139 4.70 5.69 22.13
C VAL A 139 4.54 4.24 22.55
N LEU A 140 3.98 3.39 21.69
CA LEU A 140 3.76 1.97 22.01
C LEU A 140 5.06 1.22 22.22
N GLY A 141 6.07 1.49 21.39
CA GLY A 141 7.37 0.84 21.50
C GLY A 141 8.18 1.31 22.71
N GLY A 142 8.13 2.60 23.05
CA GLY A 142 8.72 3.16 24.26
C GLY A 142 8.04 2.68 25.55
N LEU A 143 6.71 2.54 25.55
CA LEU A 143 5.98 1.96 26.68
C LEU A 143 6.39 0.50 26.95
N ARG A 144 6.63 -0.28 25.89
CA ARG A 144 6.97 -1.70 25.99
C ARG A 144 8.46 -1.96 26.23
N HIS A 145 9.35 -1.23 25.56
CA HIS A 145 10.79 -1.53 25.52
C HIS A 145 11.65 -0.50 26.25
N ARG A 146 11.08 0.64 26.69
CA ARG A 146 11.72 1.81 27.32
C ARG A 146 12.74 2.53 26.43
N GLU A 147 13.65 1.79 25.82
CA GLU A 147 14.63 2.27 24.83
C GLU A 147 14.39 1.57 23.49
N GLN A 148 14.43 2.34 22.40
CA GLN A 148 14.26 1.83 21.04
C GLN A 148 15.54 2.10 20.25
N HIS A 149 16.13 1.07 19.67
CA HIS A 149 17.23 1.22 18.71
C HIS A 149 16.66 1.34 17.31
N TYR A 150 16.99 2.42 16.61
CA TYR A 150 16.59 2.65 15.23
C TYR A 150 17.79 3.17 14.43
N ASN A 151 17.78 2.89 13.12
CA ASN A 151 18.83 3.37 12.23
C ASN A 151 18.61 4.86 11.92
N LEU A 152 19.26 5.72 12.70
CA LEU A 152 19.20 7.19 12.53
C LEU A 152 19.57 7.63 11.12
N GLN A 153 20.50 6.94 10.47
CA GLN A 153 20.94 7.29 9.13
C GLN A 153 19.87 6.95 8.08
N GLY A 154 19.20 5.81 8.21
CA GLY A 154 18.06 5.46 7.37
C GLY A 154 16.89 6.43 7.56
N VAL A 155 16.53 6.73 8.81
CA VAL A 155 15.42 7.65 9.15
C VAL A 155 15.66 9.04 8.57
N ASN A 156 16.85 9.61 8.77
CA ASN A 156 17.20 10.91 8.21
C ASN A 156 17.14 10.92 6.67
N SER A 157 17.54 9.82 6.04
CA SER A 157 17.47 9.68 4.57
C SER A 157 16.01 9.69 4.08
N TYR A 158 15.11 8.96 4.73
CA TYR A 158 13.68 9.00 4.38
C TYR A 158 13.06 10.38 4.63
N LEU A 159 13.32 10.98 5.80
CA LEU A 159 12.71 12.24 6.18
C LEU A 159 13.16 13.39 5.26
N ASN A 160 14.43 13.40 4.84
CA ASN A 160 14.94 14.40 3.91
C ASN A 160 14.30 14.29 2.53
N THR A 161 14.08 13.06 2.03
CA THR A 161 13.37 12.82 0.76
C THR A 161 11.91 13.25 0.84
N ILE A 162 11.21 12.89 1.93
CA ILE A 162 9.82 13.31 2.15
C ILE A 162 9.72 14.84 2.23
N MET A 163 10.66 15.49 2.92
CA MET A 163 10.71 16.95 3.01
C MET A 163 10.94 17.59 1.64
N ALA A 164 11.92 17.11 0.87
CA ALA A 164 12.21 17.64 -0.47
C ALA A 164 11.00 17.50 -1.42
N LEU A 165 10.40 16.30 -1.50
CA LEU A 165 9.25 16.05 -2.35
C LEU A 165 7.99 16.77 -1.87
N GLY A 166 7.78 16.85 -0.55
CA GLY A 166 6.65 17.57 0.04
C GLY A 166 6.73 19.08 -0.21
N VAL A 167 7.91 19.68 -0.05
CA VAL A 167 8.11 21.11 -0.33
C VAL A 167 7.91 21.40 -1.82
N LEU A 168 8.51 20.59 -2.70
CA LEU A 168 8.37 20.76 -4.15
C LEU A 168 6.93 20.55 -4.62
N GLY A 169 6.27 19.48 -4.18
CA GLY A 169 4.94 19.09 -4.66
C GLY A 169 3.79 19.87 -4.03
N MET A 170 3.90 20.25 -2.76
CA MET A 170 2.77 20.77 -1.98
C MET A 170 2.94 22.22 -1.54
N VAL A 171 4.18 22.68 -1.29
CA VAL A 171 4.45 24.03 -0.79
C VAL A 171 4.73 25.00 -1.94
N LEU A 172 5.62 24.64 -2.86
CA LEU A 172 6.05 25.47 -3.99
C LEU A 172 4.88 26.02 -4.83
N PRO A 173 3.81 25.24 -5.17
CA PRO A 173 2.70 25.76 -5.97
C PRO A 173 1.94 26.94 -5.32
N ASN A 174 2.05 27.11 -4.00
CA ASN A 174 1.42 28.24 -3.30
C ASN A 174 2.22 29.55 -3.42
N PHE A 175 3.49 29.47 -3.83
CA PHE A 175 4.40 30.62 -3.95
C PHE A 175 4.69 31.01 -5.40
N THR A 176 4.17 30.27 -6.38
CA THR A 176 4.32 30.61 -7.79
C THR A 176 3.33 31.68 -8.22
N THR A 177 3.82 32.76 -8.82
CA THR A 177 3.03 33.92 -9.25
C THR A 177 2.58 33.87 -10.71
N SER A 178 2.84 32.75 -11.40
CA SER A 178 2.66 32.64 -12.86
C SER A 178 1.19 32.61 -13.31
N MET A 179 0.25 32.27 -12.44
CA MET A 179 -1.20 32.36 -12.67
C MET A 179 -1.93 32.82 -11.38
N SER A 180 -3.15 33.33 -11.53
CA SER A 180 -3.98 33.69 -10.38
C SER A 180 -4.50 32.43 -9.66
N GLY A 181 -4.03 32.24 -8.42
CA GLY A 181 -4.36 31.08 -7.56
C GLY A 181 -3.20 30.08 -7.45
N PRO A 182 -3.34 29.03 -6.61
CA PRO A 182 -2.30 28.01 -6.39
C PRO A 182 -2.25 27.02 -7.55
N ARG A 183 -1.97 27.51 -8.76
CA ARG A 183 -1.89 26.71 -9.98
C ARG A 183 -0.59 27.01 -10.71
N LEU A 184 0.05 25.96 -11.18
CA LEU A 184 1.27 26.02 -11.94
C LEU A 184 0.95 26.15 -13.43
N SER A 185 1.80 26.86 -14.18
CA SER A 185 1.76 26.78 -15.65
C SER A 185 2.01 25.34 -16.10
N THR A 186 1.45 24.89 -17.21
CA THR A 186 1.65 23.53 -17.74
C THR A 186 3.14 23.17 -17.86
N MET A 187 4.01 24.13 -18.23
CA MET A 187 5.46 23.90 -18.28
C MET A 187 6.06 23.66 -16.88
N GLN A 188 5.58 24.39 -15.87
CA GLN A 188 6.00 24.21 -14.48
C GLN A 188 5.50 22.89 -13.89
N GLU A 189 4.26 22.49 -14.21
CA GLU A 189 3.69 21.20 -13.80
C GLU A 189 4.51 20.03 -14.34
N VAL A 190 4.82 20.04 -15.65
CA VAL A 190 5.61 18.98 -16.29
C VAL A 190 7.03 18.95 -15.73
N PHE A 191 7.67 20.12 -15.57
CA PHE A 191 9.00 20.20 -14.96
C PHE A 191 8.99 19.62 -13.54
N LEU A 192 8.04 20.05 -12.71
CA LEU A 192 7.90 19.59 -11.33
C LEU A 192 7.64 18.07 -11.27
N ALA A 193 6.80 17.54 -12.14
CA ALA A 193 6.52 16.11 -12.23
C ALA A 193 7.78 15.32 -12.58
N ILE A 194 8.53 15.74 -13.61
CA ILE A 194 9.77 15.07 -14.03
C ILE A 194 10.83 15.13 -12.92
N THR A 195 11.02 16.30 -12.30
CA THR A 195 11.98 16.45 -11.19
C THR A 195 11.59 15.60 -10.00
N SER A 196 10.31 15.54 -9.63
CA SER A 196 9.83 14.74 -8.50
C SER A 196 10.03 13.24 -8.76
N ILE A 197 9.68 12.76 -9.96
CA ILE A 197 9.91 11.37 -10.38
C ILE A 197 11.41 11.05 -10.37
N GLY A 198 12.24 11.95 -10.91
CA GLY A 198 13.70 11.77 -10.94
C GLY A 198 14.31 11.69 -9.54
N LEU A 199 13.91 12.58 -8.62
CA LEU A 199 14.35 12.55 -7.23
C LEU A 199 13.95 11.25 -6.53
N TYR A 200 12.71 10.79 -6.72
CA TYR A 200 12.26 9.54 -6.13
C TYR A 200 12.97 8.32 -6.75
N ALA A 201 13.23 8.32 -8.07
CA ALA A 201 13.98 7.25 -8.73
C ALA A 201 15.43 7.17 -8.22
N ILE A 202 16.10 8.30 -8.03
CA ILE A 202 17.43 8.36 -7.41
C ILE A 202 17.38 7.81 -5.98
N PHE A 203 16.36 8.20 -5.21
CA PHE A 203 16.16 7.68 -3.86
C PHE A 203 15.99 6.15 -3.85
N LEU A 204 15.18 5.60 -4.75
CA LEU A 204 15.02 4.15 -4.92
C LEU A 204 16.33 3.45 -5.29
N LEU A 205 17.14 4.04 -6.18
CA LEU A 205 18.45 3.50 -6.56
C LEU A 205 19.40 3.46 -5.36
N ILE A 206 19.44 4.51 -4.55
CA ILE A 206 20.26 4.57 -3.32
C ILE A 206 19.82 3.48 -2.34
N GLN A 207 18.51 3.29 -2.17
CA GLN A 207 17.92 2.30 -1.28
C GLN A 207 18.19 0.84 -1.73
N THR A 208 18.24 0.58 -3.04
CA THR A 208 18.43 -0.77 -3.60
C THR A 208 19.88 -1.17 -3.83
N THR A 209 20.80 -0.23 -4.07
CA THR A 209 22.17 -0.56 -4.50
C THR A 209 23.23 -0.26 -3.44
N ARG A 210 23.48 1.02 -3.20
CA ARG A 210 24.77 1.49 -2.64
C ARG A 210 24.77 1.63 -1.11
N HIS A 211 23.59 1.64 -0.49
CA HIS A 211 23.44 1.84 0.95
C HIS A 211 22.31 1.00 1.57
N SER A 212 22.02 -0.19 1.02
CA SER A 212 21.00 -1.09 1.57
C SER A 212 21.23 -1.37 3.07
N GLU A 213 22.47 -1.38 3.55
CA GLU A 213 22.81 -1.51 4.98
C GLU A 213 22.25 -0.39 5.88
N TYR A 214 22.01 0.83 5.35
CA TYR A 214 21.31 1.89 6.11
C TYR A 214 19.80 1.66 6.20
N PHE A 215 19.27 0.71 5.43
CA PHE A 215 17.85 0.38 5.36
C PHE A 215 17.54 -1.04 5.85
N MET A 216 18.58 -1.83 6.14
CA MET A 216 18.47 -3.12 6.83
C MET A 216 18.42 -2.89 8.35
N GLU A 217 17.71 -3.78 9.04
CA GLU A 217 17.64 -3.77 10.51
C GLU A 217 19.06 -3.83 11.11
N SER A 218 19.31 -3.01 12.13
CA SER A 218 20.63 -2.92 12.78
C SER A 218 21.02 -4.30 13.31
N LYS A 219 22.03 -4.94 12.69
CA LYS A 219 22.63 -6.21 13.13
C LYS A 219 23.18 -6.17 14.56
N GLY A 220 23.20 -5.02 15.23
CA GLY A 220 23.68 -4.84 16.60
C GLY A 220 22.71 -5.29 17.70
N ALA A 221 21.46 -5.66 17.39
CA ALA A 221 20.48 -6.10 18.38
C ALA A 221 20.16 -7.60 18.35
N THR A 222 21.05 -8.41 17.78
CA THR A 222 20.96 -9.87 17.89
C THR A 222 22.07 -10.35 18.82
N HIS A 223 21.75 -10.44 20.12
CA HIS A 223 22.33 -11.51 20.93
C HIS A 223 22.21 -12.78 20.10
N ALA A 224 23.34 -13.47 19.89
CA ALA A 224 23.46 -14.75 19.20
C ALA A 224 22.27 -15.66 19.55
N SER A 225 21.24 -15.59 18.71
CA SER A 225 20.09 -16.47 18.74
C SER A 225 20.29 -17.29 17.51
N GLU A 226 20.90 -18.44 17.71
CA GLU A 226 21.11 -19.46 16.70
C GLU A 226 19.83 -19.58 15.85
N HIS A 227 20.03 -19.64 14.54
CA HIS A 227 19.05 -20.12 13.59
C HIS A 227 18.47 -21.46 14.08
N HIS A 228 17.35 -21.41 14.79
CA HIS A 228 16.46 -22.55 14.90
C HIS A 228 15.44 -22.43 13.78
N ALA A 229 15.72 -23.16 12.70
CA ALA A 229 14.71 -23.66 11.79
C ALA A 229 13.76 -24.57 12.59
N GLY A 230 12.88 -23.97 13.39
CA GLY A 230 11.77 -24.65 14.04
C GLY A 230 10.64 -24.85 13.01
N PRO A 231 9.93 -26.00 13.05
CA PRO A 231 8.86 -26.27 12.10
C PRO A 231 7.74 -25.22 12.24
N MET A 232 7.33 -24.67 11.09
CA MET A 232 6.25 -23.70 10.98
C MET A 232 4.94 -24.31 11.50
N HIS A 233 4.44 -23.80 12.61
CA HIS A 233 3.05 -24.02 13.03
C HIS A 233 2.23 -22.76 12.76
N SER A 234 1.14 -22.94 12.02
CA SER A 234 0.11 -21.92 11.81
C SER A 234 -0.65 -21.68 13.10
N THR A 235 -0.66 -20.43 13.56
CA THR A 235 -1.43 -19.94 14.70
C THR A 235 -2.92 -19.96 14.38
N VAL A 236 -3.61 -21.07 14.71
CA VAL A 236 -5.09 -21.10 14.74
C VAL A 236 -5.65 -21.76 16.01
N TYR A 237 -4.85 -22.36 16.90
CA TYR A 237 -5.40 -22.98 18.12
C TYR A 237 -4.48 -22.79 19.32
N HIS A 238 -4.83 -21.84 20.19
CA HIS A 238 -4.49 -21.86 21.61
C HIS A 238 -5.65 -21.24 22.38
N ALA A 239 -6.58 -22.11 22.80
CA ALA A 239 -7.16 -22.09 24.13
C ALA A 239 -6.52 -23.24 24.91
#